data_AF-A0A099D6E2-F1
#
_entry.id   AF-A0A099D6E2-F1
#
_cell.length_a   1.000
_cell.length_b   1.000
_cell.length_c   1.000
_cell.angle_alpha   90.00
_cell.angle_beta   90.00
_cell.angle_gamma   90.00
#
_symmetry.space_group_name_H-M   'P 1'
#
loop_
_entity.id
_entity.type
_entity.pdbx_description
1 polymer ?
#
loop_
_entity_poly.entity_id
_entity_poly.type
_entity_poly.pdbx_seq_one_letter_code
_entity_poly.pdbx_strand_id
1 'polypeptide(L)'
;MAVALMFAFAGRYGYFGDELYFVAAGSHPDWGYADQRAIIPLLTVTMERLFPGSLVALRTPSILTYGVGRCWPRSWPASWKGDRRSRAFTTAAFVPAFASMFRNLNTIGLDILGRTLLTLLLLRWLRRSRWW
;
A
#
# COMPACT_ATOMS: atom_id res chain seq x y z
N MET A 1 -3.28 7.96 -14.49
CA MET A 1 -3.92 6.87 -15.26
C MET A 1 -4.15 5.61 -14.42
N ALA A 2 -3.11 4.92 -13.91
CA ALA A 2 -3.32 3.67 -13.16
C ALA A 2 -4.22 3.81 -11.91
N VAL A 3 -3.99 4.83 -11.07
CA VAL A 3 -4.83 5.12 -9.89
C VAL A 3 -6.30 5.36 -10.28
N ALA A 4 -6.53 6.12 -11.36
CA ALA A 4 -7.88 6.39 -11.86
C ALA A 4 -8.57 5.10 -12.36
N LEU A 5 -7.83 4.21 -13.03
CA LEU A 5 -8.34 2.90 -13.41
C LEU A 5 -8.67 2.05 -12.18
N MET A 6 -7.83 2.09 -11.13
CA MET A 6 -8.13 1.35 -9.89
C MET A 6 -9.41 1.84 -9.24
N PHE A 7 -9.63 3.16 -9.15
CA PHE A 7 -10.91 3.70 -8.66
C PHE A 7 -12.09 3.29 -9.55
N ALA A 8 -11.94 3.36 -10.88
CA ALA A 8 -13.01 2.98 -11.82
C ALA A 8 -13.43 1.50 -11.69
N PHE A 9 -12.50 0.63 -11.31
CA PHE A 9 -12.75 -0.80 -11.12
C PHE A 9 -12.92 -1.23 -9.66
N ALA A 10 -12.78 -0.31 -8.70
CA ALA A 10 -12.78 -0.62 -7.27
C ALA A 10 -14.12 -1.20 -6.79
N GLY A 11 -15.25 -0.83 -7.39
CA GLY A 11 -16.57 -1.36 -7.03
C GLY A 11 -17.05 -2.53 -7.90
N ARG A 12 -16.27 -2.96 -8.91
CA ARG A 12 -16.74 -3.95 -9.90
C ARG A 12 -16.95 -5.35 -9.31
N TYR A 13 -16.20 -5.69 -8.27
CA TYR A 13 -16.30 -6.95 -7.56
C TYR A 13 -16.60 -6.64 -6.10
N GLY A 14 -17.48 -7.43 -5.48
CA GLY A 14 -17.86 -7.29 -4.08
C GLY A 14 -16.69 -7.47 -3.11
N TYR A 15 -17.02 -7.58 -1.82
CA TYR A 15 -16.02 -7.75 -0.78
C TYR A 15 -15.17 -9.01 -1.01
N PHE A 16 -13.87 -8.86 -0.83
CA PHE A 16 -12.97 -10.00 -0.70
C PHE A 16 -13.07 -10.59 0.72
N GLY A 17 -12.76 -11.88 0.88
CA GLY A 17 -12.86 -12.57 2.17
C GLY A 17 -12.11 -11.84 3.29
N ASP A 18 -10.87 -11.42 3.02
CA ASP A 18 -10.04 -10.67 3.97
C ASP A 18 -10.63 -9.30 4.31
N GLU A 19 -11.32 -8.63 3.37
CA GLU A 19 -11.91 -7.31 3.60
C GLU A 19 -13.08 -7.37 4.59
N LEU A 20 -13.91 -8.42 4.50
CA LEU A 20 -14.96 -8.70 5.48
C LEU A 20 -14.36 -8.98 6.86
N TYR A 21 -13.25 -9.73 6.90
CA TYR A 21 -12.55 -9.99 8.14
C TYR A 21 -12.00 -8.71 8.78
N PHE A 22 -11.49 -7.75 7.99
CA PHE A 22 -11.03 -6.46 8.51
C PHE A 22 -12.18 -5.59 9.03
N VAL A 23 -13.36 -5.63 8.41
CA VAL A 23 -14.55 -4.90 8.88
C VAL A 23 -15.03 -5.47 10.22
N ALA A 24 -15.08 -6.81 10.33
CA ALA A 24 -15.47 -7.48 11.55
C ALA A 24 -14.47 -7.23 12.70
N ALA A 25 -13.17 -7.36 12.40
CA ALA A 25 -12.09 -7.15 13.37
C ALA A 25 -11.99 -5.70 13.85
N GLY A 26 -12.25 -4.73 12.98
CA GLY A 26 -12.30 -3.34 13.41
C GLY A 26 -13.54 -3.01 14.26
N SER A 27 -14.67 -3.67 14.01
CA SER A 27 -15.88 -3.48 14.83
C SER A 27 -15.73 -4.10 16.22
N HIS A 28 -14.84 -5.08 16.38
CA HIS A 28 -14.52 -5.75 17.64
C HIS A 28 -13.01 -5.73 17.89
N PRO A 29 -12.42 -4.55 18.17
CA PRO A 29 -10.98 -4.44 18.31
C PRO A 29 -10.51 -5.25 19.53
N ASP A 30 -9.68 -6.26 19.25
CA ASP A 30 -9.04 -7.10 20.25
C ASP A 30 -7.53 -7.18 19.97
N TRP A 31 -6.73 -7.31 21.01
CA TRP A 31 -5.28 -7.47 20.90
C TRP A 31 -4.90 -8.88 20.42
N GLY A 32 -5.84 -9.83 20.47
CA GLY A 32 -5.65 -11.23 20.07
C GLY A 32 -5.58 -11.51 18.57
N TYR A 33 -5.77 -10.51 17.70
CA TYR A 33 -5.65 -10.73 16.25
C TYR A 33 -4.19 -10.91 15.83
N ALA A 34 -3.72 -12.17 15.83
CA ALA A 34 -2.35 -12.55 15.46
C ALA A 34 -1.94 -12.09 14.04
N ASP A 35 -2.91 -11.99 13.13
CA ASP A 35 -2.66 -11.82 11.70
C ASP A 35 -2.75 -10.35 11.24
N GLN A 36 -3.36 -9.48 12.05
CA GLN A 36 -3.69 -8.11 11.65
C GLN A 36 -2.85 -7.09 12.42
N ARG A 37 -2.03 -6.32 11.71
CA ARG A 37 -1.49 -5.08 12.27
C ARG A 37 -2.65 -4.12 12.52
N ALA A 38 -2.82 -3.63 13.75
CA ALA A 38 -3.97 -2.83 14.20
C ALA A 38 -4.38 -1.66 13.28
N ILE A 39 -3.44 -1.12 12.49
CA ILE A 39 -3.66 -0.09 11.48
C ILE A 39 -4.76 -0.46 10.47
N ILE A 40 -4.80 -1.71 9.99
CA ILE A 40 -5.77 -2.12 8.96
C ILE A 40 -7.21 -2.07 9.51
N PRO A 41 -7.57 -2.82 10.56
CA PRO A 41 -8.94 -2.80 11.10
C PRO A 41 -9.39 -1.40 11.53
N LEU A 42 -8.48 -0.56 12.03
CA LEU A 42 -8.77 0.82 12.40
C LEU A 42 -9.12 1.71 11.17
N LEU A 43 -8.36 1.55 10.08
CA LEU A 43 -8.66 2.18 8.79
C LEU A 43 -10.01 1.73 8.24
N THR A 44 -10.27 0.42 8.31
CA THR A 44 -11.51 -0.19 7.81
C THR A 44 -12.73 0.38 8.52
N VAL A 45 -12.73 0.44 9.85
CA VAL A 45 -13.82 1.03 10.65
C VAL A 45 -13.99 2.52 10.37
N THR A 46 -12.88 3.24 10.21
CA THR A 46 -12.95 4.66 9.92
C THR A 46 -13.62 4.91 8.59
N MET A 47 -13.27 4.13 7.56
CA MET A 47 -13.92 4.22 6.25
C MET A 47 -15.38 3.77 6.31
N GLU A 48 -15.70 2.72 7.05
CA GLU A 48 -17.08 2.23 7.20
C GLU A 48 -17.97 3.23 7.96
N ARG A 49 -17.43 3.94 8.96
CA ARG A 49 -18.14 5.00 9.68
C ARG A 49 -18.37 6.25 8.83
N LEU A 50 -17.41 6.61 7.98
CA LEU A 50 -17.52 7.79 7.11
C LEU A 50 -18.36 7.52 5.86
N PHE A 51 -18.28 6.31 5.31
CA PHE A 51 -18.89 5.91 4.04
C PHE A 51 -19.46 4.47 4.14
N PRO A 52 -20.56 4.28 4.88
CA PRO A 52 -21.11 2.94 5.13
C PRO A 52 -21.46 2.21 3.83
N GLY A 53 -21.01 0.97 3.71
CA GLY A 53 -21.25 0.11 2.54
C GLY A 53 -20.50 0.50 1.26
N SER A 54 -19.67 1.55 1.28
CA SER A 54 -18.94 1.99 0.09
C SER A 54 -17.64 1.21 -0.08
N LEU A 55 -17.67 0.22 -0.97
CA LEU A 55 -16.50 -0.59 -1.31
C LEU A 55 -15.34 0.24 -1.88
N VAL A 56 -15.66 1.31 -2.61
CA VAL A 56 -14.67 2.23 -3.17
C VAL A 56 -13.99 3.02 -2.05
N ALA A 57 -14.75 3.50 -1.06
CA ALA A 57 -14.20 4.19 0.10
C ALA A 57 -13.31 3.25 0.91
N LEU A 58 -13.74 2.00 1.12
CA LEU A 58 -12.97 0.97 1.81
C LEU A 58 -11.59 0.71 1.16
N ARG A 59 -11.55 0.68 -0.17
CA ARG A 59 -10.32 0.43 -0.96
C ARG A 59 -9.50 1.69 -1.20
N THR A 60 -10.03 2.87 -0.89
CA THR A 60 -9.36 4.17 -1.11
C THR A 60 -7.98 4.24 -0.43
N PRO A 61 -7.80 3.83 0.84
CA PRO A 61 -6.49 3.81 1.48
C PRO A 61 -5.47 2.97 0.72
N SER A 62 -5.83 1.77 0.27
CA SER A 62 -4.96 0.93 -0.56
C SER A 62 -4.60 1.60 -1.88
N ILE A 63 -5.59 2.18 -2.58
CA ILE A 63 -5.39 2.81 -3.89
C ILE A 63 -4.48 4.04 -3.77
N LEU A 64 -4.65 4.86 -2.72
CA LEU A 64 -3.79 6.00 -2.44
C LEU A 64 -2.35 5.56 -2.14
N THR A 65 -2.23 4.50 -1.33
CA THR A 65 -0.95 3.94 -0.93
C THR A 65 -0.19 3.37 -2.12
N TYR A 66 -0.89 2.72 -3.07
CA TYR A 66 -0.33 2.35 -4.39
C TYR A 66 0.18 3.58 -5.17
N GLY A 67 -0.61 4.66 -5.19
CA GLY A 67 -0.24 5.91 -5.86
C GLY A 67 1.08 6.48 -5.34
N VAL A 68 1.26 6.50 -4.02
CA VAL A 68 2.50 6.92 -3.36
C VAL A 68 3.65 5.95 -3.67
N GLY A 69 3.39 4.65 -3.56
CA GLY A 69 4.37 3.59 -3.86
C GLY A 69 4.92 3.65 -5.28
N ARG A 70 4.09 4.00 -6.27
CA ARG A 70 4.54 4.17 -7.66
C ARG A 70 5.50 5.35 -7.84
N CYS A 71 5.36 6.41 -7.06
CA CYS A 71 6.26 7.57 -7.10
C CYS A 71 7.58 7.30 -6.38
N TRP A 72 7.66 6.20 -5.62
CA TRP A 72 8.79 5.87 -4.77
C TRP A 72 10.13 5.67 -5.51
N PRO A 73 10.21 4.94 -6.65
CA PRO A 73 11.48 4.77 -7.38
C PRO A 73 12.07 6.09 -7.89
N ARG A 74 11.23 7.12 -8.06
CA ARG A 74 11.67 8.46 -8.44
C ARG A 74 12.54 9.13 -7.36
N SER A 75 12.28 8.79 -6.09
CA SER A 75 13.02 9.32 -4.93
C SER A 75 14.39 8.68 -4.71
N TRP A 76 14.72 7.61 -5.44
CA TRP A 76 16.00 6.92 -5.29
C TRP A 76 17.18 7.80 -5.77
N PRO A 77 18.36 7.67 -5.14
CA PRO A 77 19.56 8.42 -5.53
C PRO A 77 19.87 8.24 -7.02
N ALA A 78 20.34 9.29 -7.69
CA ALA A 78 20.75 9.20 -9.09
C ALA A 78 21.83 8.13 -9.33
N SER A 79 22.71 7.92 -8.36
CA SER A 79 23.73 6.86 -8.40
C SER A 79 23.17 5.44 -8.38
N TRP A 80 21.91 5.25 -7.95
CA TRP A 80 21.22 3.96 -7.95
C TRP A 80 20.28 3.82 -9.16
N LYS A 81 20.07 4.91 -9.88
CA LYS A 81 19.27 4.93 -11.11
C LYS A 81 20.17 4.42 -12.24
N GLY A 82 20.12 3.11 -12.50
CA GLY A 82 20.71 2.53 -13.69
C GLY A 82 20.19 3.17 -14.99
N ASP A 83 20.67 2.67 -16.11
CA ASP A 83 20.36 3.17 -17.46
C ASP A 83 18.85 3.24 -17.73
N ARG A 84 18.47 4.03 -18.74
CA ARG A 84 17.06 4.25 -19.13
C ARG A 84 16.29 2.93 -19.31
N ARG A 85 16.98 1.89 -19.81
CA ARG A 85 16.44 0.53 -19.97
C ARG A 85 16.16 -0.15 -18.62
N SER A 86 17.11 -0.13 -17.69
CA SER A 86 16.93 -0.71 -16.35
C SER A 86 15.79 -0.03 -15.61
N ARG A 87 15.67 1.30 -15.71
CA ARG A 87 14.55 2.07 -15.14
C ARG A 87 13.19 1.70 -15.74
N ALA A 88 13.13 1.54 -17.06
CA ALA A 88 11.92 1.11 -17.75
C ALA A 88 11.52 -0.30 -17.31
N PHE A 89 12.49 -1.22 -17.21
CA PHE A 89 12.27 -2.59 -16.78
C PHE A 89 11.75 -2.67 -15.33
N THR A 90 12.40 -1.97 -14.40
CA THR A 90 11.94 -1.92 -13.01
C THR A 90 10.53 -1.34 -12.93
N THR A 91 10.24 -0.27 -13.66
CA THR A 91 8.90 0.34 -13.67
C THR A 91 7.85 -0.60 -14.27
N ALA A 92 8.18 -1.26 -15.38
CA ALA A 92 7.30 -2.21 -16.06
C ALA A 92 7.02 -3.47 -15.23
N ALA A 93 7.97 -3.91 -14.39
CA ALA A 93 7.78 -5.02 -13.47
C ALA A 93 7.03 -4.62 -12.18
N PHE A 94 7.33 -3.44 -11.62
CA PHE A 94 6.72 -2.98 -10.36
C PHE A 94 5.25 -2.64 -10.51
N VAL A 95 4.88 -1.92 -11.58
CA VAL A 95 3.54 -1.36 -11.74
C VAL A 95 2.45 -2.43 -11.81
N PRO A 96 2.60 -3.55 -12.55
CA PRO A 96 1.62 -4.64 -12.60
C PRO A 96 1.59 -5.47 -11.32
N ALA A 97 2.77 -5.80 -10.76
CA ALA A 97 2.87 -6.58 -9.52
C ALA A 97 2.14 -5.89 -8.35
N PHE A 98 2.33 -4.58 -8.23
CA PHE A 98 1.60 -3.78 -7.25
C PHE A 98 0.13 -3.60 -7.65
N ALA A 99 -0.22 -3.41 -8.93
CA ALA A 99 -1.62 -3.22 -9.31
C ALA A 99 -2.51 -4.41 -8.91
N SER A 100 -1.98 -5.63 -8.97
CA SER A 100 -2.66 -6.84 -8.49
C SER A 100 -2.84 -6.85 -6.97
N MET A 101 -1.81 -6.43 -6.20
CA MET A 101 -1.84 -6.43 -4.74
C MET A 101 -2.77 -5.37 -4.13
N PHE A 102 -2.94 -4.21 -4.77
CA PHE A 102 -3.73 -3.10 -4.22
C PHE A 102 -5.16 -3.04 -4.77
N ARG A 103 -5.60 -4.10 -5.45
CA ARG A 103 -6.99 -4.22 -5.93
C ARG A 103 -7.98 -4.31 -4.76
N ASN A 104 -7.54 -4.89 -3.64
CA ASN A 104 -8.31 -5.07 -2.42
C ASN A 104 -7.58 -4.41 -1.25
N LEU A 105 -8.28 -4.16 -0.15
CA LEU A 105 -7.61 -3.83 1.12
C LEU A 105 -6.85 -5.08 1.58
N ASN A 106 -5.53 -4.96 1.79
CA ASN A 106 -4.72 -6.05 2.32
C ASN A 106 -3.54 -5.54 3.16
N THR A 107 -3.03 -6.42 4.02
CA THR A 107 -1.89 -6.16 4.90
C THR A 107 -0.56 -6.10 4.12
N ILE A 108 -0.43 -6.93 3.09
CA ILE A 108 0.80 -7.10 2.30
C ILE A 108 1.20 -5.80 1.60
N GLY A 109 0.25 -5.10 0.96
CA GLY A 109 0.54 -3.87 0.23
C GLY A 109 1.09 -2.77 1.15
N LEU A 110 0.48 -2.58 2.32
CA LEU A 110 0.95 -1.61 3.30
C LEU A 110 2.30 -2.01 3.91
N ASP A 111 2.50 -3.29 4.24
CA ASP A 111 3.73 -3.80 4.85
C ASP A 111 4.95 -3.63 3.92
N ILE A 112 4.78 -3.87 2.62
CA ILE A 112 5.86 -3.67 1.64
C ILE A 112 6.30 -2.21 1.60
N LEU A 113 5.37 -1.26 1.63
CA LEU A 113 5.72 0.16 1.60
C LEU A 113 6.34 0.64 2.90
N GLY A 114 5.82 0.19 4.05
CA GLY A 114 6.41 0.45 5.36
C GLY A 114 7.86 -0.05 5.43
N ARG A 115 8.11 -1.30 5.03
CA ARG A 115 9.47 -1.87 4.99
C ARG A 115 10.38 -1.13 4.01
N THR A 116 9.88 -0.80 2.82
CA THR A 116 10.71 -0.09 1.81
C THR A 116 11.11 1.32 2.29
N LEU A 117 10.18 2.06 2.90
CA LEU A 117 10.44 3.35 3.55
C LEU A 117 11.48 3.20 4.66
N LEU A 118 11.28 2.22 5.54
CA LEU A 118 12.18 1.95 6.67
C LEU A 118 13.60 1.65 6.20
N THR A 119 13.77 0.80 5.18
CA THR A 119 15.07 0.48 4.58
C THR A 119 15.76 1.73 4.03
N LEU A 120 15.03 2.65 3.40
CA LEU A 120 15.61 3.89 2.87
C LEU A 120 15.97 4.89 3.94
N LEU A 121 15.17 4.99 5.00
CA LEU A 121 15.51 5.78 6.18
C LEU A 121 16.78 5.24 6.85
N LEU A 122 16.88 3.92 7.02
CA LEU A 122 18.08 3.24 7.50
C LEU A 122 19.30 3.53 6.62
N LEU A 123 19.17 3.40 5.30
CA LEU A 123 20.25 3.69 4.36
C LEU A 123 20.69 5.15 4.36
N ARG A 124 19.75 6.08 4.56
CA ARG A 124 20.06 7.52 4.69
C ARG A 124 20.76 7.80 6.01
N TRP A 125 20.29 7.19 7.10
CA TRP A 125 20.90 7.31 8.42
C TRP A 125 22.34 6.79 8.40
N LEU A 126 22.57 5.55 7.97
CA LEU A 126 23.91 4.95 7.86
C LEU A 126 24.87 5.79 7.00
N ARG A 127 24.38 6.38 5.90
CA ARG A 127 25.20 7.26 5.07
C ARG A 127 25.58 8.57 5.76
N ARG A 128 24.72 9.10 6.64
CA ARG A 128 25.01 10.29 7.44
C ARG A 128 25.97 9.97 8.59
N SER A 129 25.87 8.77 9.16
CA SER A 129 26.73 8.30 10.25
C SER A 129 28.17 8.01 9.82
N ARG A 130 28.40 7.66 8.54
CA ARG A 130 29.75 7.39 7.98
C ARG A 130 30.64 8.63 7.78
N TRP A 131 30.18 9.82 8.19
CA TRP A 131 30.96 11.07 8.13
C TRP A 131 31.52 11.50 9.50
N TRP A 132 31.43 10.62 10.50
CA TRP A 132 32.17 10.67 11.77
C TRP A 132 33.11 9.47 11.83
#